data_AF-A0A952LEA4-F1
#
_entry.id   AF-A0A952LEA4-F1
#
_cell.length_a   1.000
_cell.length_b   1.000
_cell.length_c   1.000
_cell.angle_alpha   90.00
_cell.angle_beta   90.00
_cell.angle_gamma   90.00
#
_symmetry.space_group_name_H-M   'P 1'
#
loop_
_entity.id
_entity.type
_entity.pdbx_description
1 polymer ?
#
loop_
_entity_poly.entity_id
_entity_poly.type
_entity_poly.pdbx_seq_one_letter_code
_entity_poly.pdbx_strand_id
1 'polypeptide(L)'
;IAKLTQKMREAERQREEAVSYAQSVKREKDQIESRILKTDERYVSEFETRVTSSLANAKIALKSAIDSQDVDGQVNAQQQIAELTMEAARLRTMKVAQEDSVARQKEVNITPQQTTQTARVDPKAEDWAAKNNWFGQDSAMPYTAFELHKKLVEEEGIDPKSDEYYEEIDKRIRLEFPHKFATKEITTTTERAKPAQTVASANRPSQSGRKRTVKLTPSQVAIAKRLGVPLEEYAKHLTTKEV
;
A
#
# COMPACT_ATOMS: atom_id res chain seq x y z
N ILE A 1 13.22 -8.98 30.74
CA ILE A 1 13.11 -10.30 30.04
C ILE A 1 11.63 -10.74 29.93
N ALA A 2 10.90 -10.95 31.03
CA ALA A 2 9.49 -11.43 30.99
C ALA A 2 8.50 -10.55 30.19
N LYS A 3 8.60 -9.22 30.28
CA LYS A 3 7.76 -8.30 29.48
C LYS A 3 8.05 -8.36 27.98
N LEU A 4 9.30 -8.66 27.62
CA LEU A 4 9.73 -8.72 26.22
C LEU A 4 9.25 -10.02 25.57
N THR A 5 9.32 -11.14 26.28
CA THR A 5 8.81 -12.43 25.82
C THR A 5 7.28 -12.44 25.72
N GLN A 6 6.57 -11.76 26.62
CA GLN A 6 5.12 -11.58 26.53
C GLN A 6 4.72 -10.73 25.32
N LYS A 7 5.41 -9.60 25.08
CA LYS A 7 5.18 -8.76 23.90
C LYS A 7 5.46 -9.51 22.59
N MET A 8 6.50 -10.33 22.55
CA MET A 8 6.82 -11.18 21.39
C MET A 8 5.71 -12.20 21.11
N ARG A 9 5.22 -12.90 22.15
CA ARG A 9 4.12 -13.87 22.00
C ARG A 9 2.80 -13.22 21.57
N GLU A 10 2.52 -12.02 22.06
CA GLU A 10 1.34 -11.27 21.64
C GLU A 10 1.45 -10.80 20.19
N ALA A 11 2.62 -10.31 19.78
CA ALA A 11 2.89 -9.95 18.39
C ALA A 11 2.80 -11.16 17.44
N GLU A 12 3.28 -12.33 17.87
CA GLU A 12 3.17 -13.58 17.12
C GLU A 12 1.71 -14.00 16.93
N ARG A 13 0.90 -13.92 17.99
CA ARG A 13 -0.55 -14.19 17.91
C ARG A 13 -1.27 -13.22 16.96
N GLN A 14 -0.99 -11.93 17.06
CA GLN A 14 -1.57 -10.92 16.16
C GLN A 14 -1.16 -11.17 14.70
N ARG A 15 0.08 -11.62 14.46
CA ARG A 15 0.56 -11.99 13.13
C ARG A 15 -0.19 -13.23 12.61
N GLU A 16 -0.35 -14.27 13.41
CA GLU A 16 -1.10 -15.47 13.05
C GLU A 16 -2.57 -15.15 12.73
N GLU A 17 -3.21 -14.32 13.55
CA GLU A 17 -4.59 -13.89 13.34
C GLU A 17 -4.73 -13.08 12.03
N ALA A 18 -3.81 -12.14 11.77
CA ALA A 18 -3.80 -11.36 10.54
C ALA A 18 -3.57 -12.25 9.30
N VAL A 19 -2.68 -13.24 9.38
CA VAL A 19 -2.44 -14.21 8.30
C VAL A 19 -3.67 -15.08 8.07
N SER A 20 -4.31 -15.56 9.13
CA SER A 20 -5.55 -16.35 9.05
C SER A 20 -6.68 -15.55 8.37
N TYR A 21 -6.87 -14.29 8.75
CA TYR A 21 -7.83 -13.39 8.12
C TYR A 21 -7.49 -13.12 6.65
N ALA A 22 -6.22 -12.86 6.33
CA ALA A 22 -5.81 -12.67 4.94
C ALA A 22 -6.08 -13.92 4.08
N GLN A 23 -5.86 -15.12 4.65
CA GLN A 23 -6.19 -16.37 3.99
C GLN A 23 -7.70 -16.58 3.81
N SER A 24 -8.53 -16.23 4.80
CA SER A 24 -9.99 -16.35 4.67
C SER A 24 -10.53 -15.42 3.59
N VAL A 25 -10.11 -14.15 3.59
CA VAL A 25 -10.50 -13.18 2.55
C VAL A 25 -10.05 -13.63 1.17
N LYS A 26 -8.82 -14.17 1.05
CA LYS A 26 -8.35 -14.72 -0.22
C LYS A 26 -9.23 -15.89 -0.70
N ARG A 27 -9.56 -16.83 0.19
CA ARG A 27 -10.45 -17.96 -0.15
C ARG A 27 -11.83 -17.48 -0.57
N GLU A 28 -12.40 -16.49 0.11
CA GLU A 28 -13.69 -15.90 -0.27
C GLU A 28 -13.63 -15.24 -1.64
N LYS A 29 -12.57 -14.47 -1.90
CA LYS A 29 -12.33 -13.87 -3.21
C LYS A 29 -12.25 -14.94 -4.31
N ASP A 30 -11.42 -15.96 -4.11
CA ASP A 30 -11.24 -17.05 -5.08
C ASP A 30 -12.58 -17.79 -5.34
N GLN A 31 -13.39 -17.98 -4.30
CA GLN A 31 -14.73 -18.57 -4.43
C GLN A 31 -15.70 -17.68 -5.20
N ILE A 32 -15.70 -16.36 -4.96
CA ILE A 32 -16.55 -15.40 -5.66
C ILE A 32 -16.14 -15.33 -7.13
N GLU A 33 -14.84 -15.22 -7.42
CA GLU A 33 -14.32 -15.21 -8.79
C GLU A 33 -14.72 -16.49 -9.53
N SER A 34 -14.56 -17.67 -8.90
CA SER A 34 -15.01 -18.94 -9.50
C SER A 34 -16.51 -18.98 -9.77
N ARG A 35 -17.34 -18.44 -8.88
CA ARG A 35 -18.80 -18.37 -9.08
C ARG A 35 -19.16 -17.42 -10.22
N ILE A 36 -18.52 -16.25 -10.31
CA ILE A 36 -18.75 -15.28 -11.38
C ILE A 36 -18.41 -15.92 -12.73
N LEU A 37 -17.22 -16.52 -12.87
CA LEU A 37 -16.81 -17.18 -14.11
C LEU A 37 -17.80 -18.27 -14.55
N LYS A 38 -18.29 -19.10 -13.62
CA LYS A 38 -19.29 -20.12 -13.91
C LYS A 38 -20.65 -19.54 -14.29
N THR A 39 -21.06 -18.44 -13.68
CA THR A 39 -22.31 -17.75 -14.01
C THR A 39 -22.22 -17.12 -15.40
N ASP A 40 -21.11 -16.48 -15.72
CA ASP A 40 -20.87 -15.87 -17.04
C ASP A 40 -20.83 -16.95 -18.14
N GLU A 41 -20.14 -18.06 -17.90
CA GLU A 41 -20.09 -19.20 -18.83
C GLU A 41 -21.50 -19.77 -19.10
N ARG A 42 -22.29 -19.98 -18.05
CA ARG A 42 -23.69 -20.43 -18.17
C ARG A 42 -24.54 -19.41 -18.93
N TYR A 43 -24.41 -18.13 -18.62
CA TYR A 43 -25.17 -17.08 -19.29
C TYR A 43 -24.87 -17.07 -20.80
N VAL A 44 -23.60 -17.11 -21.18
CA VAL A 44 -23.18 -17.15 -22.59
C VAL A 44 -23.70 -18.40 -23.29
N SER A 45 -23.62 -19.58 -22.65
CA SER A 45 -24.10 -20.84 -23.22
C SER A 45 -25.62 -20.88 -23.42
N GLU A 46 -26.39 -20.44 -22.42
CA GLU A 46 -27.86 -20.34 -22.52
C GLU A 46 -28.27 -19.34 -23.60
N PHE A 47 -27.57 -18.22 -23.67
CA PHE A 47 -27.80 -17.21 -24.69
C PHE A 47 -27.49 -17.73 -26.10
N GLU A 48 -26.37 -18.44 -26.29
CA GLU A 48 -26.01 -19.08 -27.55
C GLU A 48 -27.08 -20.09 -27.99
N THR A 49 -27.56 -20.92 -27.06
CA THR A 49 -28.65 -21.87 -27.31
C THR A 49 -29.95 -21.18 -27.69
N ARG A 50 -30.28 -20.06 -27.02
CA ARG A 50 -31.47 -19.26 -27.34
C ARG A 50 -31.37 -18.59 -28.71
N VAL A 51 -30.23 -18.01 -29.05
CA VAL A 51 -30.04 -17.34 -30.34
C VAL A 51 -30.06 -18.36 -31.48
N THR A 52 -29.40 -19.51 -31.32
CA THR A 52 -29.39 -20.57 -32.34
C THR A 52 -30.78 -21.16 -32.56
N SER A 53 -31.53 -21.46 -31.51
CA SER A 53 -32.92 -21.91 -31.61
C SER A 53 -33.85 -20.86 -32.21
N SER A 54 -33.72 -19.60 -31.79
CA SER A 54 -34.51 -18.48 -32.36
C SER A 54 -34.22 -18.28 -33.85
N LEU A 55 -32.95 -18.42 -34.25
CA LEU A 55 -32.53 -18.29 -35.65
C LEU A 55 -33.07 -19.46 -36.49
N ALA A 56 -33.06 -20.68 -35.95
CA ALA A 56 -33.69 -21.83 -36.60
C ALA A 56 -35.20 -21.62 -36.77
N ASN A 57 -35.90 -21.11 -35.74
CA ASN A 57 -37.32 -20.79 -35.82
C ASN A 57 -37.60 -19.68 -36.84
N ALA A 58 -36.80 -18.60 -36.87
CA ALA A 58 -36.96 -17.52 -37.84
C ALA A 58 -36.74 -17.99 -39.29
N LYS A 59 -35.81 -18.93 -39.52
CA LYS A 59 -35.63 -19.58 -40.83
C LYS A 59 -36.83 -20.43 -41.24
N ILE A 60 -37.44 -21.15 -40.30
CA ILE A 60 -38.67 -21.92 -40.55
C ILE A 60 -39.83 -20.97 -40.88
N ALA A 61 -39.98 -19.88 -40.12
CA ALA A 61 -40.98 -18.85 -40.39
C ALA A 61 -40.80 -18.22 -41.78
N LEU A 62 -39.56 -17.91 -42.17
CA LEU A 62 -39.26 -17.40 -43.51
C LEU A 62 -39.66 -18.41 -44.59
N LYS A 63 -39.31 -19.69 -44.41
CA LYS A 63 -39.71 -20.74 -45.36
C LYS A 63 -41.24 -20.85 -45.47
N SER A 64 -41.95 -20.86 -44.35
CA SER A 64 -43.41 -20.91 -44.32
C SER A 64 -44.05 -19.71 -45.01
N ALA A 65 -43.48 -18.51 -44.84
CA ALA A 65 -43.95 -17.29 -45.48
C ALA A 65 -43.69 -17.29 -46.99
N ILE A 66 -42.58 -17.87 -47.45
CA ILE A 66 -42.31 -18.11 -48.87
C ILE A 66 -43.33 -19.09 -49.45
N ASP A 67 -43.54 -20.24 -48.79
CA ASP A 67 -44.47 -21.28 -49.24
C ASP A 67 -45.92 -20.77 -49.30
N SER A 68 -46.27 -19.81 -48.46
CA SER A 68 -47.60 -19.18 -48.41
C SER A 68 -47.74 -17.91 -49.26
N GLN A 69 -46.67 -17.49 -49.95
CA GLN A 69 -46.58 -16.21 -50.67
C GLN A 69 -46.92 -14.97 -49.79
N ASP A 70 -46.68 -15.05 -48.49
CA ASP A 70 -46.88 -13.97 -47.53
C ASP A 70 -45.67 -13.02 -47.53
N VAL A 71 -45.81 -11.87 -48.19
CA VAL A 71 -44.74 -10.87 -48.32
C VAL A 71 -44.44 -10.21 -46.96
N ASP A 72 -45.46 -9.93 -46.14
CA ASP A 72 -45.28 -9.31 -44.83
C ASP A 72 -44.57 -10.28 -43.87
N GLY A 73 -44.97 -11.56 -43.90
CA GLY A 73 -44.29 -12.63 -43.17
C GLY A 73 -42.82 -12.80 -43.57
N GLN A 74 -42.51 -12.66 -44.86
CA GLN A 74 -41.12 -12.72 -45.35
C GLN A 74 -40.27 -11.57 -44.82
N VAL A 75 -40.77 -10.33 -44.90
CA VAL A 75 -40.05 -9.14 -44.40
C VAL A 75 -39.82 -9.26 -42.89
N ASN A 76 -40.84 -9.65 -42.12
CA ASN A 76 -40.73 -9.84 -40.68
C ASN A 76 -39.71 -10.92 -40.30
N ALA A 77 -39.74 -12.07 -41.00
CA ALA A 77 -38.79 -13.15 -40.74
C ALA A 77 -37.35 -12.76 -41.12
N GLN A 78 -37.16 -12.02 -42.22
CA GLN A 78 -35.86 -11.47 -42.61
C GLN A 78 -35.32 -10.47 -41.58
N GLN A 79 -36.18 -9.58 -41.06
CA GLN A 79 -35.81 -8.66 -39.99
C GLN A 79 -35.36 -9.42 -38.73
N GLN A 80 -36.12 -10.42 -38.29
CA GLN A 80 -35.75 -11.24 -37.12
C GLN A 80 -34.41 -11.96 -37.33
N ILE A 81 -34.16 -12.50 -38.53
CA ILE A 81 -32.87 -13.12 -38.86
C ILE A 81 -31.74 -12.09 -38.79
N ALA A 82 -31.95 -10.87 -39.29
CA ALA A 82 -30.94 -9.80 -39.23
C ALA A 82 -30.63 -9.40 -37.77
N GLU A 83 -31.64 -9.22 -36.94
CA GLU A 83 -31.48 -8.92 -35.51
C GLU A 83 -30.72 -10.04 -34.78
N LEU A 84 -31.12 -11.29 -35.00
CA LEU A 84 -30.48 -12.46 -34.38
C LEU A 84 -29.05 -12.68 -34.85
N THR A 85 -28.72 -12.36 -36.11
CA THR A 85 -27.35 -12.48 -36.62
C THR A 85 -26.43 -11.40 -36.05
N MET A 86 -26.91 -10.17 -35.87
CA MET A 86 -26.16 -9.13 -35.16
C MET A 86 -25.92 -9.52 -33.69
N GLU A 87 -26.92 -10.06 -33.03
CA GLU A 87 -26.80 -10.52 -31.65
C GLU A 87 -25.83 -11.70 -31.51
N ALA A 88 -25.86 -12.65 -32.45
CA ALA A 88 -24.88 -13.74 -32.52
C ALA A 88 -23.45 -13.23 -32.74
N ALA A 89 -23.27 -12.22 -33.58
CA ALA A 89 -21.97 -11.60 -33.81
C ALA A 89 -21.44 -10.90 -32.55
N ARG A 90 -22.31 -10.16 -31.84
CA ARG A 90 -21.98 -9.52 -30.57
C ARG A 90 -21.54 -10.54 -29.52
N LEU A 91 -22.25 -11.67 -29.40
CA LEU A 91 -21.88 -12.74 -28.48
C LEU A 91 -20.50 -13.33 -28.80
N ARG A 92 -20.17 -13.54 -30.08
CA ARG A 92 -18.84 -14.00 -30.49
C ARG A 92 -17.75 -13.02 -30.05
N THR A 93 -17.97 -11.71 -30.23
CA THR A 93 -17.04 -10.69 -29.77
C THR A 93 -16.86 -10.71 -28.25
N MET A 94 -17.95 -10.88 -27.49
CA MET A 94 -17.88 -10.99 -26.02
C MET A 94 -17.11 -12.24 -25.57
N LYS A 95 -17.30 -13.38 -26.25
CA LYS A 95 -16.58 -14.62 -25.95
C LYS A 95 -15.07 -14.49 -26.19
N VAL A 96 -14.67 -13.90 -27.31
CA VAL A 96 -13.25 -13.63 -27.61
C VAL A 96 -12.64 -12.69 -26.57
N ALA A 97 -13.34 -11.62 -26.20
CA ALA A 97 -12.87 -10.70 -25.16
C ALA A 97 -12.75 -11.39 -23.78
N GLN A 98 -13.65 -12.32 -23.46
CA GLN A 98 -13.59 -13.12 -22.24
C GLN A 98 -12.38 -14.07 -22.25
N GLU A 99 -12.15 -14.80 -23.35
CA GLU A 99 -11.00 -15.68 -23.51
C GLU A 99 -9.68 -14.92 -23.37
N ASP A 100 -9.56 -13.74 -23.97
CA ASP A 100 -8.39 -12.85 -23.83
C ASP A 100 -8.17 -12.40 -22.38
N SER A 101 -9.23 -12.09 -21.64
CA SER A 101 -9.13 -11.67 -20.24
C SER A 101 -8.66 -12.79 -19.32
N VAL A 102 -9.13 -14.02 -19.54
CA VAL A 102 -8.73 -15.20 -18.78
C VAL A 102 -7.28 -15.59 -19.11
N ALA A 103 -6.86 -15.49 -20.38
CA ALA A 103 -5.49 -15.72 -20.80
C ALA A 103 -4.52 -14.73 -20.12
N ARG A 104 -4.86 -13.44 -20.10
CA ARG A 104 -4.06 -12.41 -19.43
C ARG A 104 -3.98 -12.61 -17.91
N GLN A 105 -5.07 -13.01 -17.25
CA GLN A 105 -5.03 -13.30 -15.81
C GLN A 105 -4.10 -14.49 -15.48
N LYS A 106 -4.00 -15.48 -16.37
CA LYS A 106 -3.05 -16.59 -16.22
C LYS A 106 -1.58 -16.17 -16.35
N GLU A 107 -1.29 -15.14 -17.13
CA GLU A 107 0.07 -14.60 -17.29
C GLU A 107 0.48 -13.63 -16.19
N VAL A 108 -0.46 -13.05 -15.44
CA VAL A 108 -0.14 -12.35 -14.19
C VAL A 108 0.13 -13.38 -13.09
N ASN A 109 1.21 -14.14 -13.27
CA ASN A 109 1.93 -14.73 -12.15
C ASN A 109 2.49 -13.53 -11.35
N ILE A 110 1.67 -13.03 -10.43
CA ILE A 110 2.14 -12.29 -9.26
C ILE A 110 3.12 -13.21 -8.56
N THR A 111 4.37 -13.14 -9.02
CA THR A 111 5.51 -13.62 -8.25
C THR A 111 5.31 -12.95 -6.90
N PRO A 112 5.11 -13.69 -5.80
CA PRO A 112 4.91 -13.07 -4.51
C PRO A 112 6.09 -12.14 -4.35
N GLN A 113 5.83 -10.83 -4.25
CA GLN A 113 6.84 -9.84 -3.96
C GLN A 113 7.54 -10.42 -2.73
N GLN A 114 8.78 -10.90 -2.92
CA GLN A 114 9.52 -11.55 -1.88
C GLN A 114 9.43 -10.59 -0.70
N THR A 115 8.75 -11.01 0.37
CA THR A 115 9.04 -10.46 1.68
C THR A 115 10.54 -10.59 1.78
N THR A 116 11.26 -9.47 1.65
CA THR A 116 12.70 -9.43 1.85
C THR A 116 12.93 -10.17 3.13
N GLN A 117 13.45 -11.40 3.02
CA GLN A 117 13.86 -12.16 4.19
C GLN A 117 14.82 -11.19 4.87
N THR A 118 14.46 -10.74 6.07
CA THR A 118 15.38 -9.97 6.90
C THR A 118 16.64 -10.82 6.94
N ALA A 119 17.68 -10.37 6.24
CA ALA A 119 18.94 -11.09 6.17
C ALA A 119 19.31 -11.44 7.61
N ARG A 120 19.71 -12.69 7.86
CA ARG A 120 20.14 -13.12 9.20
C ARG A 120 21.17 -12.09 9.66
N VAL A 121 20.80 -11.28 10.65
CA VAL A 121 21.67 -10.28 11.24
C VAL A 121 22.90 -11.01 11.78
N ASP A 122 24.07 -10.49 11.47
CA ASP A 122 25.32 -11.05 11.98
C ASP A 122 25.29 -10.97 13.51
N PRO A 123 25.50 -12.08 14.25
CA PRO A 123 25.50 -12.05 15.72
C PRO A 123 26.43 -10.99 16.30
N LYS A 124 27.59 -10.73 15.68
CA LYS A 124 28.51 -9.67 16.12
C LYS A 124 27.93 -8.27 15.92
N ALA A 125 27.19 -8.05 14.83
CA ALA A 125 26.55 -6.78 14.55
C ALA A 125 25.39 -6.50 15.52
N GLU A 126 24.64 -7.55 15.90
CA GLU A 126 23.58 -7.45 16.90
C GLU A 126 24.15 -7.15 18.29
N ASP A 127 25.21 -7.84 18.70
CA ASP A 127 25.91 -7.57 19.97
C ASP A 127 26.52 -6.16 20.02
N TRP A 128 27.10 -5.69 18.91
CA TRP A 128 27.62 -4.33 18.80
C TRP A 128 26.50 -3.28 18.87
N ALA A 129 25.39 -3.50 18.17
CA ALA A 129 24.22 -2.63 18.23
C ALA A 129 23.62 -2.59 19.65
N ALA A 130 23.59 -3.72 20.35
CA ALA A 130 23.09 -3.82 21.72
C ALA A 130 23.97 -3.05 22.74
N LYS A 131 25.29 -2.99 22.51
CA LYS A 131 26.23 -2.20 23.35
C LYS A 131 26.10 -0.69 23.13
N ASN A 132 25.55 -0.27 22.00
CA ASN A 132 25.44 1.12 21.59
C ASN A 132 24.04 1.67 21.87
N ASN A 133 23.83 2.31 23.02
CA ASN A 133 22.50 2.82 23.44
C ASN A 133 21.86 3.85 22.49
N TRP A 134 22.65 4.47 21.61
CA TRP A 134 22.16 5.38 20.57
C TRP A 134 21.45 4.65 19.42
N PHE A 135 21.69 3.35 19.26
CA PHE A 135 21.04 2.50 18.29
C PHE A 135 19.56 2.32 18.68
N GLY A 136 18.66 3.00 17.96
CA GLY A 136 17.21 2.94 18.20
C GLY A 136 16.61 4.10 19.03
N GLN A 137 17.43 5.01 19.55
CA GLN A 137 16.94 6.25 20.21
C GLN A 137 16.92 7.45 19.27
N ASP A 138 17.89 7.51 18.33
CA ASP A 138 18.02 8.59 17.36
C ASP A 138 18.11 8.00 15.95
N SER A 139 17.44 8.63 14.99
CA SER A 139 17.46 8.18 13.60
C SER A 139 18.76 8.58 12.90
N ALA A 140 19.43 9.68 13.30
CA ALA A 140 20.57 10.23 12.56
C ALA A 140 21.84 9.37 12.64
N MET A 141 22.22 8.90 13.83
CA MET A 141 23.47 8.15 14.02
C MET A 141 23.52 6.80 13.27
N PRO A 142 22.44 5.98 13.23
CA PRO A 142 22.43 4.77 12.43
C PRO A 142 22.68 5.01 10.93
N TYR A 143 22.12 6.09 10.36
CA TYR A 143 22.38 6.43 8.95
C TYR A 143 23.85 6.78 8.70
N THR A 144 24.45 7.58 9.58
CA THR A 144 25.88 7.91 9.47
C THR A 144 26.77 6.69 9.70
N ALA A 145 26.39 5.78 10.60
CA ALA A 145 27.08 4.51 10.78
C ALA A 145 27.05 3.65 9.48
N PHE A 146 25.93 3.63 8.75
CA PHE A 146 25.85 2.96 7.44
C PHE A 146 26.71 3.62 6.38
N GLU A 147 26.72 4.96 6.32
CA GLU A 147 27.58 5.70 5.39
C GLU A 147 29.06 5.45 5.68
N LEU A 148 29.41 5.38 6.96
CA LEU A 148 30.77 5.07 7.37
C LEU A 148 31.16 3.61 7.10
N HIS A 149 30.26 2.66 7.36
CA HIS A 149 30.44 1.26 6.98
C HIS A 149 30.82 1.14 5.50
N LYS A 150 30.10 1.86 4.63
CA LYS A 150 30.37 1.87 3.20
C LYS A 150 31.80 2.33 2.89
N LYS A 151 32.27 3.43 3.51
CA LYS A 151 33.65 3.90 3.33
C LYS A 151 34.69 2.91 3.86
N LEU A 152 34.47 2.34 5.04
CA LEU A 152 35.41 1.39 5.65
C LEU A 152 35.56 0.11 4.82
N VAL A 153 34.47 -0.37 4.23
CA VAL A 153 34.46 -1.64 3.48
C VAL A 153 34.81 -1.44 2.01
N GLU A 154 34.31 -0.39 1.36
CA GLU A 154 34.53 -0.16 -0.07
C GLU A 154 35.82 0.61 -0.37
N GLU A 155 36.19 1.60 0.46
CA GLU A 155 37.37 2.46 0.21
C GLU A 155 38.62 1.96 0.95
N GLU A 156 38.46 1.58 2.23
CA GLU A 156 39.58 1.14 3.08
C GLU A 156 39.76 -0.39 3.08
N GLY A 157 38.79 -1.15 2.57
CA GLY A 157 38.88 -2.61 2.41
C GLY A 157 38.90 -3.41 3.71
N ILE A 158 38.41 -2.84 4.81
CA ILE A 158 38.37 -3.50 6.12
C ILE A 158 37.24 -4.54 6.14
N ASP A 159 37.54 -5.76 6.60
CA ASP A 159 36.55 -6.85 6.71
C ASP A 159 35.44 -6.50 7.72
N PRO A 160 34.15 -6.44 7.31
CA PRO A 160 33.02 -6.14 8.20
C PRO A 160 32.86 -7.08 9.40
N LYS A 161 33.52 -8.25 9.41
CA LYS A 161 33.45 -9.25 10.49
C LYS A 161 34.62 -9.21 11.47
N SER A 162 35.65 -8.45 11.13
CA SER A 162 36.83 -8.25 11.96
C SER A 162 36.50 -7.41 13.19
N ASP A 163 37.24 -7.61 14.28
CA ASP A 163 37.08 -6.78 15.48
C ASP A 163 37.61 -5.35 15.22
N GLU A 164 38.63 -5.22 14.36
CA GLU A 164 39.18 -3.94 13.88
C GLU A 164 38.12 -3.03 13.24
N TYR A 165 37.23 -3.60 12.41
CA TYR A 165 36.12 -2.86 11.82
C TYR A 165 35.22 -2.20 12.88
N TYR A 166 34.89 -2.91 13.96
CA TYR A 166 34.01 -2.38 15.01
C TYR A 166 34.68 -1.33 15.91
N GLU A 167 36.01 -1.39 16.06
CA GLU A 167 36.77 -0.33 16.74
C GLU A 167 36.84 0.93 15.88
N GLU A 168 37.11 0.78 14.59
CA GLU A 168 37.26 1.87 13.63
C GLU A 168 35.94 2.59 13.34
N ILE A 169 34.82 1.86 13.31
CA ILE A 169 33.49 2.46 13.17
C ILE A 169 33.09 3.25 14.42
N ASP A 170 33.37 2.75 15.63
CA ASP A 170 33.03 3.44 16.89
C ASP A 170 33.87 4.72 17.07
N LYS A 171 35.19 4.67 16.76
CA LYS A 171 36.07 5.86 16.79
C LYS A 171 35.54 6.99 15.93
N ARG A 172 35.17 6.69 14.68
CA ARG A 172 34.70 7.70 13.72
C ARG A 172 33.28 8.17 14.03
N ILE A 173 32.38 7.30 14.51
CA ILE A 173 31.06 7.72 15.00
C ILE A 173 31.20 8.69 16.18
N ARG A 174 32.12 8.44 17.11
CA ARG A 174 32.41 9.37 18.22
C ARG A 174 32.96 10.71 17.75
N LEU A 175 33.74 10.71 16.66
CA LEU A 175 34.28 11.93 16.05
C LEU A 175 33.20 12.74 15.33
N GLU A 176 32.28 12.07 14.63
CA GLU A 176 31.14 12.72 13.96
C GLU A 176 30.08 13.23 14.94
N PHE A 177 29.91 12.52 16.08
CA PHE A 177 28.94 12.89 17.11
C PHE A 177 29.55 13.12 18.49
N PRO A 178 30.53 14.04 18.68
CA PRO A 178 31.17 14.24 19.99
C PRO A 178 30.15 14.62 21.07
N HIS A 179 29.10 15.36 20.68
CA HIS A 179 28.01 15.79 21.55
C HIS A 179 27.12 14.66 22.08
N LYS A 180 27.22 13.45 21.52
CA LYS A 180 26.45 12.26 21.95
C LYS A 180 27.24 11.34 22.88
N PHE A 181 28.57 11.44 22.84
CA PHE A 181 29.49 10.64 23.65
C PHE A 181 30.21 11.46 24.73
N ALA A 182 30.07 12.79 24.73
CA ALA A 182 30.55 13.62 25.80
C ALA A 182 29.81 13.26 27.11
N THR A 183 30.47 12.43 27.91
CA THR A 183 30.20 12.24 29.32
C THR A 183 30.07 13.61 29.98
N LYS A 184 29.07 13.80 30.84
CA LYS A 184 29.00 14.91 31.80
C LYS A 184 30.18 14.82 32.78
N GLU A 185 31.39 15.05 32.29
CA GLU A 185 32.46 15.63 33.07
C GLU A 185 32.18 17.13 33.04
N ILE A 186 31.73 17.67 34.18
CA ILE A 186 31.70 19.11 34.42
C ILE A 186 33.17 19.54 34.51
N THR A 187 33.81 19.74 33.37
CA THR A 187 35.09 20.44 33.28
C THR A 187 34.80 21.89 32.89
N THR A 188 34.88 22.72 33.92
CA THR A 188 34.71 24.17 33.91
C THR A 188 35.81 24.84 33.07
N THR A 189 35.84 24.71 31.74
CA THR A 189 36.65 25.61 30.89
C THR A 189 36.25 25.55 29.42
N THR A 190 35.20 26.26 29.02
CA THR A 190 35.24 27.03 27.76
C THR A 190 34.19 28.13 27.83
N GLU A 191 34.63 29.32 27.44
CA GLU A 191 33.98 30.60 27.60
C GLU A 191 32.64 30.65 26.87
N ARG A 192 31.54 30.50 27.63
CA ARG A 192 30.22 30.89 27.16
C ARG A 192 30.13 32.41 27.28
N ALA A 193 30.40 33.11 26.16
CA ALA A 193 30.12 34.53 26.05
C ALA A 193 28.67 34.79 26.48
N LYS A 194 28.51 35.58 27.55
CA LYS A 194 27.21 35.95 28.11
C LYS A 194 26.45 36.73 27.03
N PRO A 195 25.18 36.41 26.72
CA PRO A 195 24.39 37.28 25.86
C PRO A 195 24.18 38.60 26.59
N ALA A 196 24.59 39.70 25.97
CA ALA A 196 24.37 41.05 26.51
C ALA A 196 22.86 41.29 26.63
N GLN A 197 22.44 41.65 27.84
CA GLN A 197 21.06 42.00 28.16
C GLN A 197 20.73 43.34 27.48
N THR A 198 20.03 43.30 26.34
CA THR A 198 19.45 44.51 25.74
C THR A 198 18.25 44.95 26.57
N VAL A 199 18.43 46.06 27.27
CA VAL A 199 17.39 46.76 28.03
C VAL A 199 16.43 47.42 27.04
N ALA A 200 15.14 47.13 27.18
CA ALA A 200 14.09 47.58 26.27
C ALA A 200 13.88 49.10 26.33
N SER A 201 13.65 49.72 25.17
CA SER A 201 12.93 50.99 25.11
C SER A 201 11.56 50.80 24.47
N ALA A 202 10.57 51.18 25.28
CA ALA A 202 9.21 51.65 25.03
C ALA A 202 8.60 51.57 23.62
N ASN A 203 7.37 51.06 23.62
CA ASN A 203 6.23 51.37 22.76
C ASN A 203 6.28 50.97 21.28
N ARG A 204 5.63 49.82 21.00
CA ARG A 204 4.83 49.62 19.78
C ARG A 204 3.57 48.80 20.11
N PRO A 205 2.36 49.20 19.70
CA PRO A 205 1.16 48.39 19.92
C PRO A 205 1.18 47.21 18.95
N SER A 206 1.31 45.99 19.47
CA SER A 206 1.13 44.79 18.67
C SER A 206 -0.35 44.46 18.58
N GLN A 207 -0.96 44.86 17.46
CA GLN A 207 -2.25 44.34 17.03
C GLN A 207 -2.03 42.90 16.55
N SER A 208 -1.86 41.97 17.49
CA SER A 208 -1.69 40.55 17.21
C SER A 208 -3.04 39.85 17.31
N GLY A 209 -3.78 39.88 16.21
CA GLY A 209 -4.91 38.97 16.00
C GLY A 209 -4.39 37.54 16.10
N ARG A 210 -4.71 36.87 17.22
CA ARG A 210 -4.31 35.51 17.53
C ARG A 210 -4.87 34.57 16.47
N LYS A 211 -4.08 34.24 15.43
CA LYS A 211 -4.44 33.20 14.46
C LYS A 211 -4.53 31.88 15.22
N ARG A 212 -5.75 31.40 15.44
CA ARG A 212 -6.02 30.06 16.00
C ARG A 212 -5.56 29.02 14.98
N THR A 213 -4.35 28.50 15.15
CA THR A 213 -3.87 27.35 14.39
C THR A 213 -4.41 26.08 15.04
N VAL A 214 -5.19 25.30 14.30
CA VAL A 214 -5.82 24.06 14.78
C VAL A 214 -5.01 22.89 14.24
N LYS A 215 -4.51 22.04 15.13
CA LYS A 215 -3.77 20.83 14.78
C LYS A 215 -4.70 19.63 14.90
N LEU A 216 -4.92 18.90 13.81
CA LEU A 216 -5.75 17.69 13.84
C LEU A 216 -4.95 16.53 14.41
N THR A 217 -5.59 15.70 15.23
CA THR A 217 -5.01 14.43 15.68
C THR A 217 -5.02 13.40 14.54
N PRO A 218 -4.12 12.40 14.56
CA PRO A 218 -4.09 11.36 13.51
C PRO A 218 -5.43 10.64 13.31
N SER A 219 -6.21 10.47 14.38
CA SER A 219 -7.58 9.92 14.33
C SER A 219 -8.56 10.83 13.59
N GLN A 220 -8.49 12.15 13.82
CA GLN A 220 -9.30 13.15 13.11
C GLN A 220 -8.98 13.21 11.61
N VAL A 221 -7.70 13.06 11.25
CA VAL A 221 -7.27 12.97 9.85
C VAL A 221 -7.83 11.71 9.19
N ALA A 222 -7.83 10.58 9.88
CA ALA A 222 -8.39 9.32 9.36
C ALA A 222 -9.92 9.40 9.17
N ILE A 223 -10.64 10.05 10.08
CA ILE A 223 -12.09 10.26 9.99
C ILE A 223 -12.44 11.19 8.81
N ALA A 224 -11.71 12.30 8.64
CA ALA A 224 -11.92 13.21 7.52
C ALA A 224 -11.73 12.50 6.16
N LYS A 225 -10.67 11.69 6.04
CA LYS A 225 -10.43 10.86 4.84
C LYS A 225 -11.53 9.82 4.60
N ARG A 226 -12.05 9.19 5.66
CA ARG A 226 -13.14 8.21 5.57
C ARG A 226 -14.48 8.83 5.17
N LEU A 227 -14.72 10.08 5.56
CA LEU A 227 -15.92 10.84 5.19
C LEU A 227 -15.79 11.58 3.85
N GLY A 228 -14.62 11.52 3.20
CA GLY A 228 -14.36 12.20 1.93
C GLY A 228 -14.33 13.73 2.03
N VAL A 229 -14.17 14.29 3.24
CA VAL A 229 -14.19 15.73 3.50
C VAL A 229 -12.75 16.27 3.52
N PRO A 230 -12.46 17.40 2.85
CA PRO A 230 -11.16 18.06 2.93
C PRO A 230 -10.75 18.37 4.38
N LEU A 231 -9.47 18.18 4.69
CA LEU A 231 -8.94 18.39 6.06
C LEU A 231 -9.19 19.80 6.58
N GLU A 232 -9.25 20.79 5.69
CA GLU A 232 -9.55 22.19 6.03
C GLU A 232 -11.00 22.39 6.48
N GLU A 233 -11.96 21.75 5.83
CA GLU A 233 -13.38 21.84 6.20
C GLU A 233 -13.66 21.11 7.51
N TYR A 234 -13.04 19.93 7.68
CA TYR A 234 -13.12 19.18 8.93
C TYR A 234 -12.55 19.96 10.12
N ALA A 235 -11.43 20.69 9.92
CA ALA A 235 -10.84 21.56 10.94
C ALA A 235 -11.79 22.70 11.35
N LYS A 236 -12.46 23.34 10.38
CA LYS A 236 -13.43 24.43 10.63
C LYS A 236 -14.63 23.94 11.43
N HIS A 237 -15.14 22.75 11.14
CA HIS A 237 -16.25 22.14 11.90
C HIS A 237 -15.88 21.77 13.34
N LEU A 238 -14.63 21.38 13.58
CA LEU A 238 -14.16 21.15 14.95
C LEU A 238 -14.06 22.47 15.74
N THR A 239 -13.54 23.54 15.12
CA THR A 239 -13.43 24.84 15.80
C THR A 239 -14.76 25.49 16.16
N THR A 240 -15.82 25.22 15.39
CA THR A 240 -17.15 25.76 15.62
C THR A 240 -17.92 25.00 16.69
N LYS A 241 -17.52 23.76 16.99
CA LYS A 241 -18.13 22.89 18.01
C LYS A 241 -17.46 22.99 19.39
N GLU A 242 -16.23 23.51 19.46
CA GLU A 242 -15.47 23.75 20.70
C GLU A 242 -15.61 25.18 21.26
N VAL A 243 -16.64 25.92 20.87
CA VAL A 243 -17.03 27.23 21.45
C VAL A 243 -18.39 27.07 22.12
#